data_AF-A0A7V8BFQ2-F1
#
_entry.id   AF-A0A7V8BFQ2-F1
#
_cell.length_a   1.000
_cell.length_b   1.000
_cell.length_c   1.000
_cell.angle_alpha   90.00
_cell.angle_beta   90.00
_cell.angle_gamma   90.00
#
_symmetry.space_group_name_H-M   'P 1'
#
loop_
_entity.id
_entity.type
_entity.pdbx_description
1 polymer ?
#
loop_
_entity_poly.entity_id
_entity_poly.type
_entity_poly.pdbx_seq_one_letter_code
_entity_poly.pdbx_strand_id
1 'polypeptide(L)'
;MRPARTLKSLIFFLGCLLLPARAGAEGANYFSQIFSEKVLTVSREGDGLLPGTLRTALIQAGGIRSQNAFTLVRIVFEPNVKRVRVTKSTLPEISGSLTTIDCQNAQGRGLIEGVDENTEGVDPTEEVAGLKLTSNGNAVRNCHITGFRGPGILIRGNRNTVEYNTIGYHKAVGESAVEASAIFGEPKTNQGAGVFIGDGSSENVVQNNDIVANAFNGVELSGGVGAANKVVYNFFAKNSGRPIKLAPSANGSRQPQITKIVQQGDLYLISGVAEAKADLQIYTSGKEDGEIGMIVVPGTQIPADTFTVATKSKGFIPNQTKIVALAQTPNRNTSEFSSPIVIPGPNATVIGSAPEAEAPAAAKP
;
A
#
# COMPACT_ATOMS: atom_id res chain seq x y z
N MET A 1 14.45 -9.75 57.32
CA MET A 1 14.59 -8.29 57.50
C MET A 1 15.81 -7.79 56.73
N ARG A 2 15.55 -7.24 55.53
CA ARG A 2 16.37 -6.30 54.73
C ARG A 2 15.39 -5.69 53.70
N PRO A 3 15.44 -4.38 53.39
CA PRO A 3 14.32 -3.70 52.75
C PRO A 3 14.34 -3.79 51.22
N ALA A 4 13.14 -3.85 50.66
CA ALA A 4 12.84 -3.83 49.23
C ALA A 4 13.18 -2.46 48.61
N ARG A 5 13.84 -2.47 47.45
CA ARG A 5 13.99 -1.30 46.58
C ARG A 5 12.93 -1.38 45.47
N THR A 6 11.88 -0.59 45.61
CA THR A 6 10.89 -0.30 44.57
C THR A 6 11.44 0.77 43.63
N LEU A 7 11.67 0.41 42.37
CA LEU A 7 12.00 1.32 41.28
C LEU A 7 10.68 1.92 40.75
N LYS A 8 10.46 3.22 41.00
CA LYS A 8 9.36 4.00 40.41
C LYS A 8 9.81 4.49 39.03
N SER A 9 9.29 3.89 37.97
CA SER A 9 9.40 4.46 36.62
C SER A 9 8.35 5.54 36.44
N LEU A 10 8.86 6.71 36.06
CA LEU A 10 8.19 7.97 35.83
C LEU A 10 7.23 7.85 34.63
N ILE A 11 5.94 7.89 34.91
CA ILE A 11 4.86 8.04 33.93
C ILE A 11 4.73 9.54 33.65
N PHE A 12 5.09 9.98 32.45
CA PHE A 12 4.74 11.32 31.96
C PHE A 12 3.31 11.27 31.38
N PHE A 13 2.32 11.51 32.24
CA PHE A 13 0.98 11.93 31.83
C PHE A 13 0.95 13.45 31.88
N LEU A 14 0.91 14.11 30.71
CA LEU A 14 0.63 15.55 30.65
C LEU A 14 -0.88 15.72 30.61
N GLY A 15 -1.45 16.02 31.79
CA GLY A 15 -2.86 16.28 31.99
C GLY A 15 -3.28 17.67 31.49
N CYS A 16 -4.49 17.69 30.94
CA CYS A 16 -5.30 18.89 30.72
C CYS A 16 -5.41 19.72 31.99
N LEU A 17 -5.01 20.99 31.91
CA LEU A 17 -5.49 22.05 32.78
C LEU A 17 -6.18 23.11 31.92
N LEU A 18 -7.48 23.23 32.12
CA LEU A 18 -8.35 24.29 31.62
C LEU A 18 -8.04 25.58 32.40
N LEU A 19 -7.59 26.60 31.68
CA LEU A 19 -7.71 28.02 32.07
C LEU A 19 -8.19 28.80 30.83
N PRO A 20 -9.15 29.74 30.97
CA PRO A 20 -9.58 30.57 29.85
C PRO A 20 -8.59 31.73 29.69
N ALA A 21 -7.55 31.52 28.89
CA ALA A 21 -6.66 32.60 28.47
C ALA A 21 -7.22 33.28 27.23
N ARG A 22 -7.68 34.52 27.40
CA ARG A 22 -7.93 35.47 26.32
C ARG A 22 -6.54 35.87 25.78
N ALA A 23 -6.04 35.12 24.79
CA ALA A 23 -4.76 35.37 24.13
C ALA A 23 -5.01 35.65 22.64
N GLY A 24 -4.44 36.76 22.16
CA GLY A 24 -4.50 37.16 20.75
C GLY A 24 -3.88 36.12 19.83
N ALA A 25 -4.22 36.24 18.54
CA ALA A 25 -3.80 35.37 17.45
C ALA A 25 -2.30 35.49 17.10
N GLU A 26 -1.41 35.32 18.09
CA GLU A 26 0.06 35.19 17.93
C GLU A 26 0.56 33.81 18.42
N GLY A 27 -0.32 32.82 18.49
CA GLY A 27 0.02 31.42 18.77
C GLY A 27 0.36 30.61 17.51
N ALA A 28 1.05 31.20 16.53
CA ALA A 28 1.49 30.48 15.35
C ALA A 28 2.60 29.48 15.73
N ASN A 29 2.20 28.23 15.97
CA ASN A 29 2.97 26.99 15.81
C ASN A 29 4.46 27.07 16.22
N TYR A 30 4.74 26.96 17.53
CA TYR A 30 6.11 26.69 18.02
C TYR A 30 6.78 25.47 17.32
N PHE A 31 5.99 24.52 16.81
CA PHE A 31 6.49 23.36 16.06
C PHE A 31 6.80 23.64 14.58
N SER A 32 6.26 24.70 13.96
CA SER A 32 6.63 25.05 12.57
C SER A 32 8.02 25.69 12.47
N GLN A 33 8.66 26.01 13.61
CA GLN A 33 10.03 26.50 13.65
C GLN A 33 11.09 25.39 13.60
N ILE A 34 10.71 24.13 13.82
CA ILE A 34 11.67 23.02 13.95
C ILE A 34 11.99 22.38 12.59
N PHE A 35 11.03 22.36 11.66
CA PHE A 35 11.19 21.72 10.35
C PHE A 35 11.30 22.75 9.25
N SER A 36 12.34 22.63 8.43
CA SER A 36 12.41 23.35 7.15
C SER A 36 11.92 22.44 6.03
N GLU A 37 11.16 22.98 5.07
CA GLU A 37 10.82 22.24 3.84
C GLU A 37 11.77 22.63 2.70
N LYS A 38 12.25 21.64 1.96
CA LYS A 38 12.99 21.82 0.71
C LYS A 38 12.25 21.14 -0.44
N VAL A 39 11.91 21.93 -1.43
CA VAL A 39 11.28 21.45 -2.66
C VAL A 39 12.37 21.24 -3.72
N LEU A 40 12.43 20.04 -4.26
CA LEU A 40 13.25 19.68 -5.40
C LEU A 40 12.34 19.43 -6.60
N THR A 41 12.74 19.92 -7.76
CA THR A 41 11.88 19.91 -8.95
C THR A 41 12.48 19.02 -10.02
N VAL A 42 11.65 18.11 -10.54
CA VAL A 42 11.93 17.34 -11.76
C VAL A 42 11.39 18.13 -12.94
N SER A 43 12.29 18.68 -13.75
CA SER A 43 12.02 19.51 -14.93
C SER A 43 12.45 18.85 -16.25
N ARG A 44 12.98 17.62 -16.17
CA ARG A 44 13.46 16.85 -17.32
C ARG A 44 12.97 15.41 -17.29
N GLU A 45 12.61 14.91 -18.47
CA GLU A 45 12.12 13.54 -18.70
C GLU A 45 13.22 12.46 -18.71
N GLY A 46 14.50 12.86 -18.73
CA GLY A 46 15.62 11.93 -18.71
C GLY A 46 15.99 11.43 -17.30
N ASP A 47 16.65 10.27 -17.22
CA ASP A 47 17.15 9.69 -15.96
C ASP A 47 18.66 9.91 -15.71
N GLY A 48 19.30 10.77 -16.51
CA GLY A 48 20.74 11.07 -16.38
C GLY A 48 21.10 11.86 -15.12
N LEU A 49 22.40 12.09 -14.91
CA LEU A 49 22.94 12.93 -13.83
C LEU A 49 22.88 14.44 -14.13
N LEU A 50 21.98 14.86 -15.02
CA LEU A 50 21.78 16.28 -15.33
C LEU A 50 20.84 16.91 -14.29
N PRO A 51 21.06 18.19 -13.91
CA PRO A 51 20.12 18.89 -13.03
C PRO A 51 18.68 18.86 -13.57
N GLY A 52 17.72 18.66 -12.66
CA GLY A 52 16.30 18.61 -12.99
C GLY A 52 15.78 17.24 -13.40
N THR A 53 16.60 16.19 -13.36
CA THR A 53 16.14 14.80 -13.53
C THR A 53 15.67 14.22 -12.20
N LEU A 54 14.81 13.18 -12.26
CA LEU A 54 14.41 12.45 -11.05
C LEU A 54 15.62 11.87 -10.30
N ARG A 55 16.60 11.32 -11.02
CA ARG A 55 17.83 10.78 -10.43
C ARG A 55 18.59 11.84 -9.62
N THR A 56 18.78 13.03 -10.18
CA THR A 56 19.50 14.09 -9.46
C THR A 56 18.70 14.63 -8.28
N ALA A 57 17.38 14.74 -8.39
CA ALA A 57 16.51 15.10 -7.27
C ALA A 57 16.61 14.08 -6.11
N LEU A 58 16.63 12.78 -6.42
CA LEU A 58 16.80 11.71 -5.41
C LEU A 58 18.16 11.80 -4.69
N ILE A 59 19.26 12.01 -5.44
CA ILE A 59 20.60 12.19 -4.86
C ILE A 59 20.65 13.42 -3.95
N GLN A 60 20.09 14.54 -4.42
CA GLN A 60 20.02 15.79 -3.66
C GLN A 60 19.18 15.63 -2.39
N ALA A 61 18.05 14.92 -2.45
CA ALA A 61 17.22 14.63 -1.30
C ALA A 61 18.01 13.89 -0.21
N GLY A 62 18.76 12.85 -0.59
CA GLY A 62 19.64 12.12 0.33
C GLY A 62 20.70 13.03 0.97
N GLY A 63 21.33 13.91 0.17
CA GLY A 63 22.32 14.88 0.66
C GLY A 63 21.75 15.93 1.62
N ILE A 64 20.56 16.47 1.34
CA ILE A 64 19.88 17.43 2.23
C ILE A 64 19.58 16.77 3.58
N ARG A 65 19.09 15.53 3.56
CA ARG A 65 18.71 14.78 4.77
C ARG A 65 19.92 14.36 5.61
N SER A 66 21.05 14.05 4.98
CA SER A 66 22.28 13.75 5.73
C SER A 66 22.87 14.98 6.41
N GLN A 67 22.66 16.17 5.85
CA GLN A 67 23.07 17.44 6.44
C GLN A 67 22.11 17.95 7.52
N ASN A 68 20.81 17.73 7.36
CA ASN A 68 19.80 18.16 8.32
C ASN A 68 18.60 17.20 8.41
N ALA A 69 18.59 16.40 9.49
CA ALA A 69 17.52 15.45 9.80
C ALA A 69 16.15 16.08 10.13
N PHE A 70 16.06 17.40 10.24
CA PHE A 70 14.80 18.14 10.41
C PHE A 70 14.30 18.80 9.11
N THR A 71 14.93 18.51 7.96
CA THR A 71 14.45 19.04 6.68
C THR A 71 13.49 18.08 5.98
N LEU A 72 12.23 18.46 5.80
CA LEU A 72 11.30 17.71 4.94
C LEU A 72 11.71 17.94 3.48
N VAL A 73 11.85 16.88 2.70
CA VAL A 73 12.18 17.01 1.27
C VAL A 73 10.96 16.61 0.44
N ARG A 74 10.54 17.49 -0.47
CA ARG A 74 9.44 17.23 -1.40
C ARG A 74 9.97 17.28 -2.83
N ILE A 75 9.90 16.17 -3.54
CA ILE A 75 10.22 16.07 -4.95
C ILE A 75 8.91 16.23 -5.74
N VAL A 76 8.84 17.24 -6.61
CA VAL A 76 7.67 17.56 -7.43
C VAL A 76 8.03 17.60 -8.91
N PHE A 77 7.05 17.35 -9.79
CA PHE A 77 7.25 17.33 -11.24
C PHE A 77 6.74 18.63 -11.87
N GLU A 78 7.50 19.22 -12.79
CA GLU A 78 7.04 20.36 -13.56
C GLU A 78 5.89 19.96 -14.52
N PRO A 79 5.02 20.92 -14.90
CA PRO A 79 3.90 20.66 -15.80
C PRO A 79 4.27 20.07 -17.15
N ASN A 80 5.50 20.22 -17.62
CA ASN A 80 5.98 19.70 -18.90
C ASN A 80 6.63 18.31 -18.78
N VAL A 81 6.86 17.79 -17.57
CA VAL A 81 7.43 16.46 -17.35
C VAL A 81 6.29 15.46 -17.27
N LYS A 82 5.99 14.81 -18.40
CA LYS A 82 4.95 13.78 -18.46
C LYS A 82 5.51 12.41 -18.11
N ARG A 83 6.75 12.17 -18.50
CA ARG A 83 7.39 10.85 -18.43
C ARG A 83 8.83 10.96 -17.97
N VAL A 84 9.27 10.05 -17.12
CA VAL A 84 10.68 9.82 -16.76
C VAL A 84 11.02 8.40 -17.17
N ARG A 85 11.85 8.27 -18.21
CA ARG A 85 12.30 6.97 -18.70
C ARG A 85 13.64 6.61 -18.05
N VAL A 86 13.65 5.55 -17.25
CA VAL A 86 14.82 5.04 -16.54
C VAL A 86 15.54 4.04 -17.44
N THR A 87 16.66 4.42 -18.05
CA THR A 87 17.37 3.66 -19.08
C THR A 87 18.81 3.28 -18.73
N LYS A 88 19.42 3.90 -17.72
CA LYS A 88 20.86 3.74 -17.47
C LYS A 88 21.20 2.76 -16.36
N SER A 89 20.51 2.86 -15.23
CA SER A 89 20.73 2.02 -14.05
C SER A 89 19.58 2.17 -13.09
N THR A 90 19.58 1.39 -12.00
CA THR A 90 18.59 1.52 -10.93
C THR A 90 18.54 2.96 -10.40
N LEU A 91 17.34 3.45 -10.06
CA LEU A 91 17.22 4.77 -9.44
C LEU A 91 17.90 4.75 -8.06
N PRO A 92 18.52 5.86 -7.63
CA PRO A 92 19.09 5.98 -6.30
C PRO A 92 18.03 5.68 -5.23
N GLU A 93 18.43 4.97 -4.19
CA GLU A 93 17.52 4.63 -3.09
C GLU A 93 17.16 5.87 -2.26
N ILE A 94 15.93 5.88 -1.72
CA ILE A 94 15.47 6.90 -0.79
C ILE A 94 15.96 6.54 0.62
N SER A 95 17.22 6.87 0.87
CA SER A 95 17.93 6.59 2.13
C SER A 95 17.78 7.69 3.19
N GLY A 96 17.22 8.85 2.82
CA GLY A 96 16.89 9.93 3.75
C GLY A 96 15.42 9.89 4.16
N SER A 97 15.14 9.76 5.46
CA SER A 97 13.76 9.75 6.00
C SER A 97 12.96 11.01 5.64
N LEU A 98 11.63 10.98 5.68
CA LEU A 98 10.76 12.15 5.47
C LEU A 98 10.90 12.79 4.07
N THR A 99 11.12 11.96 3.05
CA THR A 99 11.10 12.38 1.64
C THR A 99 9.75 12.05 1.02
N THR A 100 9.10 13.03 0.41
CA THR A 100 7.86 12.85 -0.36
C THR A 100 8.15 12.99 -1.85
N ILE A 101 7.80 11.99 -2.64
CA ILE A 101 7.72 12.07 -4.10
C ILE A 101 6.26 12.26 -4.48
N ASP A 102 5.97 13.38 -5.14
CA ASP A 102 4.64 13.72 -5.62
C ASP A 102 4.70 13.96 -7.12
N CYS A 103 4.18 13.02 -7.91
CA CYS A 103 4.22 13.12 -9.36
C CYS A 103 3.00 13.84 -9.94
N GLN A 104 2.10 14.40 -9.12
CA GLN A 104 0.97 15.19 -9.61
C GLN A 104 1.48 16.49 -10.24
N ASN A 105 1.05 16.76 -11.47
CA ASN A 105 1.24 18.05 -12.13
C ASN A 105 -0.06 18.51 -12.82
N ALA A 106 0.00 19.62 -13.55
CA ALA A 106 -1.16 20.19 -14.25
C ALA A 106 -1.70 19.29 -15.38
N GLN A 107 -0.94 18.28 -15.81
CA GLN A 107 -1.29 17.36 -16.88
C GLN A 107 -1.70 15.97 -16.36
N GLY A 108 -1.63 15.73 -15.06
CA GLY A 108 -2.00 14.46 -14.43
C GLY A 108 -0.87 13.88 -13.57
N ARG A 109 -0.85 12.54 -13.46
CA ARG A 109 0.21 11.78 -12.78
C ARG A 109 1.41 11.63 -13.72
N GLY A 110 2.60 12.01 -13.26
CA GLY A 110 3.84 11.73 -13.99
C GLY A 110 4.11 10.23 -14.08
N LEU A 111 4.50 9.77 -15.27
CA LEU A 111 4.89 8.39 -15.56
C LEU A 111 6.37 8.17 -15.24
N ILE A 112 6.68 7.22 -14.36
CA ILE A 112 8.02 6.70 -14.10
C ILE A 112 8.10 5.30 -14.71
N GLU A 113 8.91 5.16 -15.75
CA GLU A 113 8.95 3.95 -16.56
C GLU A 113 10.36 3.35 -16.60
N GLY A 114 10.46 2.09 -16.21
CA GLY A 114 11.66 1.28 -16.43
C GLY A 114 11.77 0.81 -17.88
N VAL A 115 13.00 0.61 -18.35
CA VAL A 115 13.22 -0.17 -19.57
C VAL A 115 13.59 -1.60 -19.24
N ASP A 116 12.97 -2.51 -19.97
CA ASP A 116 13.18 -3.96 -19.88
C ASP A 116 14.50 -4.41 -20.52
N GLU A 117 15.10 -3.55 -21.36
CA GLU A 117 16.40 -3.82 -21.96
C GLU A 117 17.50 -3.70 -20.90
N ASN A 118 18.44 -4.66 -20.92
CA ASN A 118 19.61 -4.69 -20.06
C ASN A 118 20.21 -3.29 -19.93
N THR A 119 19.95 -2.66 -18.79
CA THR A 119 20.65 -1.45 -18.38
C THR A 119 22.13 -1.84 -18.39
N GLU A 120 22.95 -1.18 -19.21
CA GLU A 120 24.36 -1.54 -19.34
C GLU A 120 25.01 -1.70 -17.95
N GLY A 121 25.52 -2.90 -17.66
CA GLY A 121 26.18 -3.21 -16.39
C GLY A 121 25.27 -3.64 -15.24
N VAL A 122 23.97 -3.85 -15.45
CA VAL A 122 23.11 -4.52 -14.47
C VAL A 122 22.94 -5.98 -14.85
N ASP A 123 23.10 -6.88 -13.88
CA ASP A 123 22.89 -8.31 -14.08
C ASP A 123 21.46 -8.54 -14.63
N PRO A 124 21.29 -9.31 -15.73
CA PRO A 124 19.96 -9.66 -16.26
C PRO A 124 19.06 -10.35 -15.23
N THR A 125 19.63 -10.96 -14.18
CA THR A 125 18.94 -11.67 -13.11
C THR A 125 18.63 -10.79 -11.89
N GLU A 126 19.19 -9.58 -11.80
CA GLU A 126 18.95 -8.70 -10.67
C GLU A 126 17.57 -8.02 -10.78
N GLU A 127 16.75 -8.21 -9.74
CA GLU A 127 15.48 -7.49 -9.61
C GLU A 127 15.71 -5.98 -9.44
N VAL A 128 15.25 -5.21 -10.42
CA VAL A 128 15.33 -3.75 -10.39
C VAL A 128 13.98 -3.18 -10.03
N ALA A 129 13.85 -2.72 -8.78
CA ALA A 129 12.66 -1.99 -8.36
C ALA A 129 12.59 -0.59 -8.98
N GLY A 130 11.38 -0.07 -9.20
CA GLY A 130 11.19 1.29 -9.67
C GLY A 130 11.65 2.34 -8.66
N LEU A 131 11.07 2.31 -7.46
CA LEU A 131 11.50 3.12 -6.33
C LEU A 131 11.86 2.24 -5.14
N LYS A 132 12.99 2.53 -4.48
CA LYS A 132 13.47 1.81 -3.30
C LYS A 132 13.41 2.71 -2.06
N LEU A 133 12.49 2.43 -1.15
CA LEU A 133 12.32 3.13 0.13
C LEU A 133 13.08 2.40 1.23
N THR A 134 14.35 2.74 1.43
CA THR A 134 15.23 2.08 2.42
C THR A 134 15.31 2.83 3.76
N SER A 135 14.70 4.00 3.86
CA SER A 135 14.59 4.80 5.09
C SER A 135 13.14 4.96 5.55
N ASN A 136 12.92 5.74 6.61
CA ASN A 136 11.64 5.79 7.30
C ASN A 136 10.81 7.02 6.94
N GLY A 137 9.48 6.92 7.04
CA GLY A 137 8.62 8.10 6.95
C GLY A 137 8.56 8.74 5.57
N ASN A 138 8.89 8.02 4.50
CA ASN A 138 8.81 8.53 3.14
C ASN A 138 7.39 8.37 2.57
N ALA A 139 7.06 9.18 1.58
CA ALA A 139 5.80 9.06 0.86
C ALA A 139 6.03 9.02 -0.65
N VAL A 140 5.31 8.15 -1.34
CA VAL A 140 5.22 8.12 -2.81
C VAL A 140 3.76 8.26 -3.18
N ARG A 141 3.42 9.32 -3.93
CA ARG A 141 2.04 9.58 -4.30
C ARG A 141 1.84 10.20 -5.67
N ASN A 142 0.63 9.99 -6.20
CA ASN A 142 0.19 10.52 -7.49
C ASN A 142 1.13 10.16 -8.66
N CYS A 143 1.83 9.03 -8.59
CA CYS A 143 2.74 8.56 -9.63
C CYS A 143 2.13 7.41 -10.43
N HIS A 144 2.50 7.30 -11.70
CA HIS A 144 2.30 6.09 -12.49
C HIS A 144 3.63 5.37 -12.62
N ILE A 145 3.78 4.16 -12.08
CA ILE A 145 5.06 3.43 -12.01
C ILE A 145 4.94 2.09 -12.73
N THR A 146 5.72 1.87 -13.78
CA THR A 146 5.61 0.67 -14.62
C THR A 146 6.92 0.28 -15.31
N GLY A 147 6.97 -0.91 -15.90
CA GLY A 147 8.06 -1.36 -16.79
C GLY A 147 9.35 -1.78 -16.10
N PHE A 148 9.30 -2.01 -14.78
CA PHE A 148 10.47 -2.43 -14.01
C PHE A 148 10.64 -3.95 -13.98
N ARG A 149 11.89 -4.44 -13.95
CA ARG A 149 12.20 -5.89 -13.89
C ARG A 149 11.94 -6.52 -12.51
N GLY A 150 11.80 -5.69 -11.47
CA GLY A 150 11.38 -6.10 -10.14
C GLY A 150 10.06 -5.43 -9.76
N PRO A 151 9.84 -5.16 -8.46
CA PRO A 151 8.60 -4.52 -8.03
C PRO A 151 8.53 -3.05 -8.47
N GLY A 152 7.33 -2.52 -8.66
CA GLY A 152 7.16 -1.08 -8.91
C GLY A 152 7.74 -0.24 -7.77
N ILE A 153 7.40 -0.60 -6.53
CA ILE A 153 7.95 0.00 -5.32
C ILE A 153 8.45 -1.08 -4.35
N LEU A 154 9.69 -0.95 -3.89
CA LEU A 154 10.31 -1.76 -2.85
C LEU A 154 10.40 -0.96 -1.55
N ILE A 155 9.84 -1.48 -0.46
CA ILE A 155 9.91 -0.89 0.88
C ILE A 155 10.78 -1.77 1.79
N ARG A 156 11.84 -1.19 2.35
CA ARG A 156 12.72 -1.80 3.37
C ARG A 156 12.87 -0.96 4.63
N GLY A 157 12.17 0.18 4.69
CA GLY A 157 12.10 1.03 5.88
C GLY A 157 10.73 0.97 6.57
N ASN A 158 10.56 1.82 7.57
CA ASN A 158 9.37 1.89 8.42
C ASN A 158 8.54 3.14 8.15
N ARG A 159 7.23 3.09 8.45
CA ARG A 159 6.34 4.26 8.38
C ARG A 159 6.29 4.93 7.01
N ASN A 160 6.53 4.19 5.93
CA ASN A 160 6.41 4.70 4.58
C ASN A 160 4.95 4.65 4.11
N THR A 161 4.55 5.62 3.29
CA THR A 161 3.23 5.70 2.70
C THR A 161 3.31 5.61 1.18
N VAL A 162 2.51 4.73 0.59
CA VAL A 162 2.32 4.61 -0.86
C VAL A 162 0.84 4.85 -1.13
N GLU A 163 0.51 5.97 -1.77
CA GLU A 163 -0.90 6.35 -1.97
C GLU A 163 -1.21 7.06 -3.29
N TYR A 164 -2.42 6.86 -3.82
CA TYR A 164 -2.89 7.53 -5.03
C TYR A 164 -2.01 7.28 -6.27
N ASN A 165 -1.32 6.14 -6.31
CA ASN A 165 -0.48 5.76 -7.45
C ASN A 165 -1.21 4.79 -8.38
N THR A 166 -0.84 4.81 -9.66
CA THR A 166 -1.08 3.70 -10.58
C THR A 166 0.19 2.86 -10.64
N ILE A 167 0.13 1.56 -10.33
CA ILE A 167 1.31 0.70 -10.27
C ILE A 167 1.13 -0.52 -11.18
N GLY A 168 1.92 -0.54 -12.26
CA GLY A 168 1.80 -1.44 -13.40
C GLY A 168 1.06 -0.79 -14.57
N TYR A 169 0.78 -1.57 -15.61
CA TYR A 169 0.17 -1.05 -16.84
C TYR A 169 -0.75 -2.08 -17.49
N HIS A 170 -1.97 -1.65 -17.84
CA HIS A 170 -2.85 -2.42 -18.69
C HIS A 170 -3.70 -1.51 -19.58
N LYS A 171 -3.59 -1.66 -20.91
CA LYS A 171 -4.29 -0.83 -21.90
C LYS A 171 -5.80 -0.70 -21.69
N ALA A 172 -6.47 -1.75 -21.24
CA ALA A 172 -7.92 -1.74 -20.97
C ALA A 172 -8.33 -1.09 -19.63
N VAL A 173 -7.39 -0.71 -18.76
CA VAL A 173 -7.67 -0.05 -17.49
C VAL A 173 -7.43 1.45 -17.70
N GLY A 174 -8.52 2.23 -17.78
CA GLY A 174 -8.49 3.65 -18.18
C GLY A 174 -7.54 4.52 -17.37
N GLU A 175 -7.41 4.27 -16.06
CA GLU A 175 -6.51 5.02 -15.16
C GLU A 175 -5.02 4.65 -15.30
N SER A 176 -4.74 3.55 -16.00
CA SER A 176 -3.38 3.15 -16.40
C SER A 176 -3.12 3.33 -17.90
N ALA A 177 -4.14 3.72 -18.66
CA ALA A 177 -4.00 4.02 -20.07
C ALA A 177 -3.28 5.35 -20.19
N VAL A 178 -1.97 5.28 -20.42
CA VAL A 178 -1.18 6.45 -20.80
C VAL A 178 -1.73 6.90 -22.16
N GLU A 179 -2.52 7.98 -22.18
CA GLU A 179 -2.94 8.60 -23.44
C GLU A 179 -1.68 8.90 -24.25
N ALA A 180 -1.62 8.31 -25.45
CA ALA A 180 -0.44 8.14 -26.28
C ALA A 180 0.34 9.45 -26.48
N SER A 181 1.19 9.80 -25.52
CA SER A 181 2.14 10.89 -25.61
C SER A 181 3.30 10.42 -26.49
N ALA A 182 3.09 10.38 -27.81
CA ALA A 182 4.13 10.09 -28.82
C ALA A 182 5.07 8.93 -28.43
N ILE A 183 4.53 7.88 -27.79
CA ILE A 183 5.32 6.81 -27.20
C ILE A 183 5.79 5.89 -28.33
N PHE A 184 7.10 5.63 -28.41
CA PHE A 184 7.71 4.67 -29.35
C PHE A 184 7.40 3.19 -28.98
N GLY A 185 6.26 2.89 -28.35
CA GLY A 185 5.84 1.55 -27.92
C GLY A 185 4.84 1.59 -26.76
N GLU A 186 4.08 0.52 -26.51
CA GLU A 186 3.24 0.44 -25.32
C GLU A 186 4.10 0.23 -24.06
N PRO A 187 3.84 0.93 -22.93
CA PRO A 187 4.53 0.67 -21.68
C PRO A 187 4.42 -0.80 -21.27
N LYS A 188 5.51 -1.35 -20.76
CA LYS A 188 5.49 -2.70 -20.17
C LYS A 188 4.99 -2.63 -18.74
N THR A 189 4.43 -3.73 -18.24
CA THR A 189 4.09 -3.85 -16.82
C THR A 189 5.33 -4.17 -15.97
N ASN A 190 5.22 -4.07 -14.64
CA ASN A 190 6.29 -4.50 -13.74
C ASN A 190 6.38 -6.04 -13.74
N GLN A 191 7.61 -6.55 -13.80
CA GLN A 191 7.91 -7.98 -13.78
C GLN A 191 7.94 -8.56 -12.36
N GLY A 192 7.86 -7.73 -11.30
CA GLY A 192 7.68 -8.17 -9.92
C GLY A 192 6.29 -7.83 -9.37
N ALA A 193 6.16 -7.76 -8.04
CA ALA A 193 4.93 -7.27 -7.42
C ALA A 193 4.70 -5.77 -7.69
N GLY A 194 3.47 -5.28 -7.61
CA GLY A 194 3.24 -3.83 -7.65
C GLY A 194 4.00 -3.12 -6.52
N VAL A 195 3.75 -3.56 -5.28
CA VAL A 195 4.49 -3.12 -4.10
C VAL A 195 5.02 -4.34 -3.34
N PHE A 196 6.30 -4.30 -2.96
CA PHE A 196 6.92 -5.32 -2.10
C PHE A 196 7.39 -4.70 -0.79
N ILE A 197 6.96 -5.27 0.34
CA ILE A 197 7.38 -4.88 1.69
C ILE A 197 8.32 -5.95 2.25
N GLY A 198 9.61 -5.60 2.33
CA GLY A 198 10.70 -6.48 2.72
C GLY A 198 10.87 -6.64 4.24
N ASP A 199 11.77 -7.56 4.60
CA ASP A 199 12.02 -7.96 5.99
C ASP A 199 12.37 -6.75 6.89
N GLY A 200 11.94 -6.81 8.15
CA GLY A 200 12.16 -5.76 9.15
C GLY A 200 11.28 -4.52 8.99
N SER A 201 10.59 -4.35 7.86
CA SER A 201 9.74 -3.18 7.59
C SER A 201 8.45 -3.21 8.39
N SER A 202 8.09 -2.11 9.03
CA SER A 202 6.95 -1.98 9.94
C SER A 202 6.21 -0.67 9.76
N GLU A 203 4.95 -0.63 10.19
CA GLU A 203 4.12 0.58 10.20
C GLU A 203 3.92 1.23 8.81
N ASN A 204 4.15 0.51 7.71
CA ASN A 204 3.96 1.05 6.37
C ASN A 204 2.49 1.03 5.96
N VAL A 205 2.10 1.95 5.08
CA VAL A 205 0.73 2.09 4.60
C VAL A 205 0.73 2.10 3.07
N VAL A 206 0.00 1.17 2.47
CA VAL A 206 -0.30 1.13 1.03
C VAL A 206 -1.80 1.33 0.86
N GLN A 207 -2.21 2.49 0.33
CA GLN A 207 -3.63 2.83 0.27
C GLN A 207 -4.05 3.63 -0.96
N ASN A 208 -5.30 3.50 -1.40
CA ASN A 208 -5.85 4.30 -2.50
C ASN A 208 -5.02 4.21 -3.80
N ASN A 209 -4.38 3.08 -4.08
CA ASN A 209 -3.63 2.86 -5.32
C ASN A 209 -4.42 1.99 -6.30
N ASP A 210 -4.12 2.17 -7.58
CA ASP A 210 -4.59 1.34 -8.69
C ASP A 210 -3.45 0.38 -9.06
N ILE A 211 -3.49 -0.84 -8.53
CA ILE A 211 -2.40 -1.81 -8.66
C ILE A 211 -2.78 -2.87 -9.69
N VAL A 212 -2.27 -2.71 -10.91
CA VAL A 212 -2.82 -3.39 -12.07
C VAL A 212 -1.78 -4.10 -12.93
N ALA A 213 -2.13 -5.31 -13.35
CA ALA A 213 -1.39 -6.12 -14.33
C ALA A 213 0.09 -6.36 -14.05
N ASN A 214 0.54 -6.33 -12.79
CA ASN A 214 1.91 -6.72 -12.45
C ASN A 214 2.09 -8.23 -12.69
N ALA A 215 3.29 -8.66 -13.10
CA ALA A 215 3.56 -10.06 -13.44
C ALA A 215 3.56 -11.02 -12.24
N PHE A 216 3.51 -10.48 -11.02
CA PHE A 216 3.36 -11.23 -9.77
C PHE A 216 2.16 -10.72 -8.97
N ASN A 217 2.30 -10.56 -7.65
CA ASN A 217 1.25 -10.12 -6.75
C ASN A 217 0.98 -8.61 -6.89
N GLY A 218 -0.19 -8.15 -6.47
CA GLY A 218 -0.47 -6.72 -6.37
C GLY A 218 0.41 -6.08 -5.28
N VAL A 219 0.20 -6.49 -4.03
CA VAL A 219 1.06 -6.17 -2.89
C VAL A 219 1.58 -7.47 -2.27
N GLU A 220 2.87 -7.52 -1.99
CA GLU A 220 3.53 -8.66 -1.36
C GLU A 220 4.24 -8.24 -0.07
N LEU A 221 4.05 -9.01 1.00
CA LEU A 221 4.74 -8.85 2.26
C LEU A 221 5.59 -10.09 2.53
N SER A 222 6.88 -9.85 2.76
CA SER A 222 7.89 -10.86 3.10
C SER A 222 7.64 -11.55 4.46
N GLY A 223 8.29 -12.70 4.67
CA GLY A 223 8.10 -13.52 5.87
C GLY A 223 8.71 -12.92 7.14
N GLY A 224 9.73 -12.06 7.00
CA GLY A 224 10.35 -11.32 8.09
C GLY A 224 9.79 -9.92 8.29
N VAL A 225 8.63 -9.59 7.71
CA VAL A 225 8.03 -8.26 7.83
C VAL A 225 7.65 -7.95 9.29
N GLY A 226 7.87 -6.70 9.69
CA GLY A 226 7.48 -6.19 11.00
C GLY A 226 5.96 -6.00 11.16
N ALA A 227 5.55 -5.49 12.32
CA ALA A 227 4.14 -5.26 12.63
C ALA A 227 3.60 -3.97 11.99
N ALA A 228 2.27 -3.81 12.04
CA ALA A 228 1.51 -2.64 11.63
C ALA A 228 1.60 -2.25 10.13
N ASN A 229 1.86 -3.20 9.24
CA ASN A 229 1.81 -2.94 7.80
C ASN A 229 0.38 -3.04 7.28
N LYS A 230 -0.13 -1.92 6.77
CA LYS A 230 -1.51 -1.76 6.28
C LYS A 230 -1.56 -1.73 4.77
N VAL A 231 -2.45 -2.51 4.19
CA VAL A 231 -2.84 -2.47 2.79
C VAL A 231 -4.36 -2.35 2.73
N VAL A 232 -4.89 -1.20 2.31
CA VAL A 232 -6.34 -0.90 2.37
C VAL A 232 -6.77 0.03 1.25
N TYR A 233 -8.04 -0.01 0.86
CA TYR A 233 -8.58 0.96 -0.11
C TYR A 233 -7.86 0.97 -1.47
N ASN A 234 -7.16 -0.11 -1.83
CA ASN A 234 -6.52 -0.23 -3.14
C ASN A 234 -7.46 -0.94 -4.11
N PHE A 235 -7.42 -0.52 -5.37
CA PHE A 235 -8.00 -1.23 -6.49
C PHE A 235 -6.97 -2.23 -7.02
N PHE A 236 -7.39 -3.47 -7.26
CA PHE A 236 -6.54 -4.51 -7.83
C PHE A 236 -7.20 -5.07 -9.08
N ALA A 237 -6.44 -5.20 -10.16
CA ALA A 237 -6.94 -5.87 -11.37
C ALA A 237 -5.81 -6.54 -12.13
N LYS A 238 -6.04 -7.73 -12.68
CA LYS A 238 -5.17 -8.38 -13.67
C LYS A 238 -3.74 -8.71 -13.25
N ASN A 239 -3.39 -8.57 -11.96
CA ASN A 239 -2.10 -9.04 -11.47
C ASN A 239 -2.03 -10.56 -11.64
N SER A 240 -0.90 -11.11 -12.08
CA SER A 240 -0.80 -12.56 -12.34
C SER A 240 -0.82 -13.41 -11.06
N GLY A 241 -0.47 -12.81 -9.92
CA GLY A 241 -0.53 -13.42 -8.59
C GLY A 241 -1.77 -13.00 -7.78
N ARG A 242 -1.63 -13.04 -6.44
CA ARG A 242 -2.70 -12.61 -5.53
C ARG A 242 -2.77 -11.08 -5.45
N PRO A 243 -3.95 -10.47 -5.22
CA PRO A 243 -4.04 -9.03 -4.95
C PRO A 243 -3.17 -8.62 -3.77
N ILE A 244 -3.23 -9.39 -2.67
CA ILE A 244 -2.35 -9.27 -1.51
C ILE A 244 -1.80 -10.66 -1.21
N LYS A 245 -0.46 -10.77 -1.14
CA LYS A 245 0.24 -11.99 -0.75
C LYS A 245 1.00 -11.77 0.55
N LEU A 246 0.78 -12.66 1.52
CA LEU A 246 1.53 -12.74 2.75
C LEU A 246 2.40 -13.99 2.71
N ALA A 247 3.71 -13.82 2.85
CA ALA A 247 4.57 -14.93 3.24
C ALA A 247 4.31 -15.29 4.71
N PRO A 248 4.50 -16.56 5.12
CA PRO A 248 4.36 -16.96 6.51
C PRO A 248 5.24 -16.10 7.42
N SER A 249 4.63 -15.45 8.43
CA SER A 249 5.33 -14.56 9.36
C SER A 249 4.68 -14.58 10.74
N ALA A 250 5.46 -14.24 11.78
CA ALA A 250 4.95 -14.09 13.15
C ALA A 250 3.95 -12.92 13.29
N ASN A 251 3.98 -11.99 12.34
CA ASN A 251 3.08 -10.84 12.26
C ASN A 251 1.94 -11.06 11.25
N GLY A 252 1.82 -12.26 10.68
CA GLY A 252 0.79 -12.60 9.71
C GLY A 252 -0.60 -12.47 10.31
N SER A 253 -1.51 -11.86 9.54
CA SER A 253 -2.92 -11.77 9.91
C SER A 253 -3.67 -13.00 9.41
N ARG A 254 -4.60 -13.52 10.19
CA ARG A 254 -5.45 -14.64 9.75
C ARG A 254 -6.34 -14.19 8.58
N GLN A 255 -6.27 -14.89 7.46
CA GLN A 255 -7.17 -14.70 6.33
C GLN A 255 -8.64 -14.88 6.79
N PRO A 256 -9.53 -13.88 6.58
CA PRO A 256 -10.93 -14.02 6.93
C PRO A 256 -11.62 -15.04 6.01
N GLN A 257 -12.71 -15.62 6.49
CA GLN A 257 -13.48 -16.62 5.75
C GLN A 257 -14.96 -16.30 5.86
N ILE A 258 -15.62 -16.13 4.72
CA ILE A 258 -17.07 -15.94 4.67
C ILE A 258 -17.71 -17.33 4.66
N THR A 259 -18.49 -17.65 5.69
CA THR A 259 -19.11 -18.96 5.88
C THR A 259 -20.61 -18.96 5.58
N LYS A 260 -21.26 -17.79 5.56
CA LYS A 260 -22.69 -17.72 5.29
C LYS A 260 -23.11 -16.39 4.68
N ILE A 261 -24.00 -16.44 3.69
CA ILE A 261 -24.70 -15.26 3.17
C ILE A 261 -26.19 -15.54 3.12
N VAL A 262 -26.99 -14.67 3.73
CA VAL A 262 -28.46 -14.73 3.74
C VAL A 262 -29.04 -13.41 3.31
N GLN A 263 -29.98 -13.42 2.37
CA GLN A 263 -30.78 -12.23 2.07
C GLN A 263 -31.95 -12.13 3.06
N GLN A 264 -32.10 -10.96 3.69
CA GLN A 264 -33.22 -10.60 4.58
C GLN A 264 -33.84 -9.28 4.10
N GLY A 265 -34.90 -9.39 3.30
CA GLY A 265 -35.48 -8.24 2.62
C GLY A 265 -34.46 -7.59 1.68
N ASP A 266 -34.15 -6.31 1.90
CA ASP A 266 -33.20 -5.52 1.11
C ASP A 266 -31.74 -5.61 1.61
N LEU A 267 -31.51 -6.40 2.66
CA LEU A 267 -30.19 -6.58 3.28
C LEU A 267 -29.62 -7.97 2.97
N TYR A 268 -28.30 -8.03 2.88
CA TYR A 268 -27.53 -9.25 2.95
C TYR A 268 -26.84 -9.31 4.30
N LEU A 269 -27.08 -10.38 5.05
CA LEU A 269 -26.30 -10.75 6.22
C LEU A 269 -25.14 -11.64 5.78
N ILE A 270 -23.93 -11.12 5.92
CA ILE A 270 -22.69 -11.82 5.60
C ILE A 270 -22.03 -12.23 6.90
N SER A 271 -21.87 -13.53 7.12
CA SER A 271 -21.27 -14.09 8.33
C SER A 271 -20.01 -14.89 8.00
N GLY A 272 -19.11 -14.97 8.97
CA GLY A 272 -17.83 -15.62 8.78
C GLY A 272 -16.99 -15.70 10.03
N VAL A 273 -15.74 -16.11 9.84
CA VAL A 273 -14.69 -16.09 10.86
C VAL A 273 -13.55 -15.18 10.43
N ALA A 274 -12.98 -14.45 11.37
CA ALA A 274 -11.80 -13.61 11.16
C ALA A 274 -11.06 -13.45 12.50
N GLU A 275 -9.89 -12.85 12.50
CA GLU A 275 -9.17 -12.62 13.76
C GLU A 275 -9.97 -11.76 14.74
N ALA A 276 -9.95 -12.12 16.03
CA ALA A 276 -10.68 -11.37 17.04
C ALA A 276 -10.14 -9.94 17.19
N LYS A 277 -11.05 -8.98 17.37
CA LYS A 277 -10.77 -7.53 17.46
C LYS A 277 -10.20 -6.93 16.17
N ALA A 278 -10.24 -7.66 15.05
CA ALA A 278 -9.83 -7.12 13.76
C ALA A 278 -10.88 -6.16 13.18
N ASP A 279 -10.42 -5.22 12.35
CA ASP A 279 -11.29 -4.43 11.50
C ASP A 279 -11.51 -5.16 10.18
N LEU A 280 -12.77 -5.52 9.90
CA LEU A 280 -13.18 -6.22 8.69
C LEU A 280 -13.64 -5.25 7.61
N GLN A 281 -13.19 -5.49 6.39
CA GLN A 281 -13.69 -4.81 5.19
C GLN A 281 -14.18 -5.85 4.19
N ILE A 282 -15.27 -5.55 3.49
CA ILE A 282 -15.79 -6.41 2.42
C ILE A 282 -15.78 -5.65 1.11
N TYR A 283 -15.27 -6.32 0.08
CA TYR A 283 -15.09 -5.80 -1.26
C TYR A 283 -15.92 -6.61 -2.25
N THR A 284 -16.41 -5.96 -3.31
CA THR A 284 -16.82 -6.69 -4.51
C THR A 284 -15.57 -7.18 -5.24
N SER A 285 -15.56 -8.45 -5.63
CA SER A 285 -14.62 -8.94 -6.63
C SER A 285 -15.22 -8.74 -8.02
N GLY A 286 -14.40 -8.30 -8.95
CA GLY A 286 -14.80 -8.04 -10.33
C GLY A 286 -15.12 -9.30 -11.12
N LYS A 287 -15.31 -9.14 -12.43
CA LYS A 287 -15.68 -10.26 -13.31
C LYS A 287 -14.50 -11.18 -13.55
N GLU A 288 -13.30 -10.61 -13.60
CA GLU A 288 -12.06 -11.35 -13.76
C GLU A 288 -11.52 -11.77 -12.39
N ASP A 289 -10.92 -12.95 -12.32
CA ASP A 289 -10.36 -13.44 -11.07
C ASP A 289 -9.20 -12.55 -10.61
N GLY A 290 -9.17 -12.24 -9.31
CA GLY A 290 -8.19 -11.32 -8.73
C GLY A 290 -8.52 -9.83 -8.92
N GLU A 291 -9.59 -9.48 -9.64
CA GLU A 291 -10.10 -8.12 -9.65
C GLU A 291 -10.82 -7.84 -8.32
N ILE A 292 -10.34 -6.84 -7.58
CA ILE A 292 -10.94 -6.36 -6.34
C ILE A 292 -11.34 -4.90 -6.55
N GLY A 293 -12.65 -4.66 -6.48
CA GLY A 293 -13.27 -3.38 -6.77
C GLY A 293 -13.75 -2.66 -5.52
N MET A 294 -15.00 -2.23 -5.56
CA MET A 294 -15.62 -1.32 -4.59
C MET A 294 -15.79 -1.95 -3.19
N ILE A 295 -15.57 -1.12 -2.17
CA ILE A 295 -15.88 -1.46 -0.78
C ILE A 295 -17.39 -1.37 -0.55
N VAL A 296 -17.95 -2.45 0.00
CA VAL A 296 -19.39 -2.57 0.30
C VAL A 296 -19.68 -2.63 1.79
N VAL A 297 -18.67 -2.93 2.60
CA VAL A 297 -18.72 -2.78 4.06
C VAL A 297 -17.46 -2.03 4.47
N PRO A 298 -17.57 -0.74 4.89
CA PRO A 298 -16.43 -0.03 5.45
C PRO A 298 -16.03 -0.67 6.78
N GLY A 299 -14.76 -0.48 7.18
CA GLY A 299 -14.14 -1.12 8.34
C GLY A 299 -15.09 -1.31 9.53
N THR A 300 -15.39 -2.57 9.83
CA THR A 300 -16.27 -2.97 10.93
C THR A 300 -15.47 -3.79 11.93
N GLN A 301 -15.40 -3.32 13.17
CA GLN A 301 -14.69 -4.03 14.22
C GLN A 301 -15.40 -5.34 14.58
N ILE A 302 -14.67 -6.45 14.62
CA ILE A 302 -15.19 -7.76 15.01
C ILE A 302 -14.81 -8.01 16.48
N PRO A 303 -15.75 -8.06 17.42
CA PRO A 303 -15.43 -8.22 18.85
C PRO A 303 -14.88 -9.62 19.21
N ALA A 304 -15.26 -10.63 18.44
CA ALA A 304 -14.92 -12.04 18.62
C ALA A 304 -14.27 -12.62 17.35
N ASP A 305 -14.06 -13.92 17.29
CA ASP A 305 -13.50 -14.63 16.14
C ASP A 305 -14.54 -14.92 15.04
N THR A 306 -15.81 -14.66 15.29
CA THR A 306 -16.92 -14.71 14.33
C THR A 306 -17.47 -13.32 14.05
N PHE A 307 -17.89 -13.07 12.82
CA PHE A 307 -18.57 -11.82 12.43
C PHE A 307 -19.91 -12.09 11.74
N THR A 308 -20.82 -11.11 11.87
CA THR A 308 -22.01 -10.96 11.05
C THR A 308 -22.17 -9.49 10.71
N VAL A 309 -22.15 -9.15 9.43
CA VAL A 309 -22.34 -7.78 8.94
C VAL A 309 -23.54 -7.70 8.03
N ALA A 310 -24.32 -6.64 8.15
CA ALA A 310 -25.47 -6.37 7.29
C ALA A 310 -25.11 -5.29 6.27
N THR A 311 -25.34 -5.55 4.99
CA THR A 311 -25.17 -4.56 3.92
C THR A 311 -26.35 -4.55 2.96
N LYS A 312 -26.63 -3.41 2.31
CA LYS A 312 -27.74 -3.28 1.36
C LYS A 312 -27.41 -3.95 0.04
N SER A 313 -28.43 -4.43 -0.67
CA SER A 313 -28.33 -5.06 -1.99
C SER A 313 -27.86 -4.14 -3.13
N LYS A 314 -27.69 -2.84 -2.91
CA LYS A 314 -27.49 -1.86 -3.98
C LYS A 314 -26.16 -2.13 -4.71
N GLY A 315 -26.26 -2.63 -5.93
CA GLY A 315 -25.12 -2.97 -6.79
C GLY A 315 -24.78 -4.46 -6.82
N PHE A 316 -25.44 -5.29 -6.02
CA PHE A 316 -25.32 -6.75 -6.12
C PHE A 316 -26.24 -7.29 -7.20
N ILE A 317 -25.66 -8.02 -8.13
CA ILE A 317 -26.39 -8.83 -9.10
C ILE A 317 -26.37 -10.27 -8.56
N PRO A 318 -27.52 -10.82 -8.13
CA PRO A 318 -27.56 -12.15 -7.56
C PRO A 318 -27.01 -13.21 -8.52
N ASN A 319 -26.30 -14.19 -7.97
CA ASN A 319 -25.59 -15.25 -8.70
C ASN A 319 -24.48 -14.76 -9.65
N GLN A 320 -24.11 -13.49 -9.61
CA GLN A 320 -23.04 -12.91 -10.44
C GLN A 320 -22.01 -12.16 -9.62
N THR A 321 -22.44 -11.30 -8.68
CA THR A 321 -21.50 -10.55 -7.85
C THR A 321 -20.76 -11.49 -6.92
N LYS A 322 -19.43 -11.46 -6.99
CA LYS A 322 -18.53 -12.10 -6.02
C LYS A 322 -18.15 -11.07 -4.95
N ILE A 323 -17.98 -11.51 -3.72
CA ILE A 323 -17.40 -10.69 -2.63
C ILE A 323 -16.22 -11.39 -2.00
N VAL A 324 -15.30 -10.60 -1.45
CA VAL A 324 -14.17 -11.06 -0.63
C VAL A 324 -14.09 -10.22 0.64
N ALA A 325 -13.50 -10.78 1.69
CA ALA A 325 -13.25 -10.09 2.95
C ALA A 325 -11.75 -9.84 3.14
N LEU A 326 -11.42 -8.76 3.84
CA LEU A 326 -10.08 -8.38 4.27
C LEU A 326 -10.14 -8.04 5.76
N ALA A 327 -9.16 -8.48 6.54
CA ALA A 327 -9.08 -8.19 7.97
C ALA A 327 -7.79 -7.41 8.30
N GLN A 328 -7.92 -6.40 9.16
CA GLN A 328 -6.79 -5.73 9.78
C GLN A 328 -6.73 -6.09 11.26
N THR A 329 -5.63 -6.71 11.69
CA THR A 329 -5.50 -7.15 13.09
C THR A 329 -5.42 -5.96 14.05
N PRO A 330 -5.58 -6.18 15.36
CA PRO A 330 -5.33 -5.15 16.37
C PRO A 330 -3.93 -4.53 16.29
N ASN A 331 -2.95 -5.34 15.86
CA ASN A 331 -1.58 -4.91 15.60
C ASN A 331 -1.43 -4.22 14.24
N ARG A 332 -2.54 -3.92 13.56
CA ARG A 332 -2.63 -3.20 12.29
C ARG A 332 -1.99 -3.92 11.10
N ASN A 333 -1.85 -5.25 11.16
CA ASN A 333 -1.40 -6.04 10.01
C ASN A 333 -2.57 -6.39 9.11
N THR A 334 -2.42 -6.23 7.80
CA THR A 334 -3.42 -6.65 6.81
C THR A 334 -3.32 -8.16 6.53
N SER A 335 -4.47 -8.83 6.38
CA SER A 335 -4.60 -10.21 5.90
C SER A 335 -4.48 -10.33 4.38
N GLU A 336 -4.36 -11.54 3.85
CA GLU A 336 -4.79 -11.78 2.47
C GLU A 336 -6.32 -11.66 2.36
N PHE A 337 -6.85 -11.47 1.15
CA PHE A 337 -8.30 -11.52 0.92
C PHE A 337 -8.84 -12.93 1.09
N SER A 338 -10.06 -13.08 1.60
CA SER A 338 -10.77 -14.37 1.62
C SER A 338 -10.94 -14.96 0.22
N SER A 339 -11.24 -16.26 0.14
CA SER A 339 -11.76 -16.84 -1.11
C SER A 339 -13.02 -16.09 -1.57
N PRO A 340 -13.20 -15.85 -2.88
CA PRO A 340 -14.39 -15.22 -3.41
C PRO A 340 -15.64 -16.08 -3.17
N ILE A 341 -16.74 -15.43 -2.78
CA ILE A 341 -18.04 -16.08 -2.61
C ILE A 341 -19.11 -15.31 -3.39
N VAL A 342 -19.99 -16.03 -4.07
CA VAL A 342 -21.04 -15.43 -4.90
C VAL A 342 -22.23 -15.01 -4.02
N ILE A 343 -22.78 -13.83 -4.28
CA ILE A 343 -24.01 -13.36 -3.63
C ILE A 343 -25.19 -14.24 -4.09
N PRO A 344 -25.95 -14.86 -3.16
CA PRO A 344 -27.08 -15.73 -3.52
C PRO A 344 -28.22 -14.97 -4.19
N GLY A 345 -29.01 -15.71 -4.97
CA GLY A 345 -30.37 -15.35 -5.35
C GLY A 345 -31.32 -15.10 -4.17
N PRO A 346 -32.49 -14.48 -4.42
CA PRO A 346 -33.55 -14.37 -3.43
C PRO A 346 -33.92 -15.72 -2.83
N ASN A 347 -34.09 -15.76 -1.50
CA ASN A 347 -34.43 -16.95 -0.71
C ASN A 347 -33.36 -18.07 -0.70
N ALA A 348 -32.19 -17.86 -1.32
CA ALA A 348 -31.07 -18.79 -1.23
C ALA A 348 -30.15 -18.42 -0.07
N THR A 349 -29.56 -19.45 0.54
CA THR A 349 -28.46 -19.31 1.51
C THR A 349 -27.23 -19.91 0.88
N VAL A 350 -26.13 -19.15 0.82
CA VAL A 350 -24.81 -19.74 0.52
C VAL A 350 -24.17 -20.11 1.85
N ILE A 351 -23.74 -21.36 1.97
CA ILE A 351 -22.85 -21.82 3.04
C ILE A 351 -21.47 -21.91 2.41
N GLY A 352 -20.57 -21.02 2.80
CA GLY A 352 -19.17 -21.11 2.41
C GLY A 352 -18.59 -22.40 2.99
N SER A 353 -17.74 -23.08 2.22
CA SER A 353 -16.97 -24.20 2.73
C SER A 353 -16.11 -23.69 3.89
N ALA A 354 -16.41 -24.16 5.10
CA ALA A 354 -15.41 -24.09 6.17
C ALA A 354 -14.14 -24.78 5.63
N PRO A 355 -12.95 -24.25 5.90
CA PRO A 355 -11.75 -25.02 5.63
C PRO A 355 -11.91 -26.34 6.36
N GLU A 356 -11.57 -27.44 5.67
CA GLU A 356 -11.14 -28.63 6.39
C GLU A 356 -10.11 -28.15 7.41
N ALA A 357 -10.40 -28.33 8.69
CA ALA A 357 -9.49 -27.93 9.75
C ALA A 357 -8.16 -28.61 9.46
N GLU A 358 -7.18 -27.84 9.00
CA GLU A 358 -5.84 -28.35 8.73
C GLU A 358 -5.35 -28.90 10.07
N ALA A 359 -5.23 -30.23 10.15
CA ALA A 359 -4.82 -30.90 11.37
C ALA A 359 -3.53 -30.23 11.85
N PRO A 360 -3.42 -29.87 13.14
CA PRO A 360 -2.26 -29.16 13.64
C PRO A 360 -1.01 -29.92 13.21
N ALA A 361 -0.13 -29.26 12.47
CA ALA A 361 1.11 -29.84 12.00
C ALA A 361 1.81 -30.46 13.21
N ALA A 362 1.95 -31.78 13.19
CA ALA A 362 2.59 -32.52 14.27
C ALA A 362 3.94 -31.86 14.54
N ALA A 363 4.15 -31.41 15.78
CA ALA A 363 5.43 -30.88 16.22
C ALA A 363 6.50 -31.93 15.89
N LYS A 364 7.40 -31.61 14.96
CA LYS A 364 8.58 -32.45 14.73
C LYS A 364 9.41 -32.42 16.02
N PRO A 365 9.79 -33.60 16.56
CA PRO A 365 10.57 -33.70 17.79
C PRO A 365 11.95 -33.07 17.68
#